data_AF-A0A0Q7WIE7-F1
#
_entry.id   AF-A0A0Q7WIE7-F1
#
_cell.length_a   1.000
_cell.length_b   1.000
_cell.length_c   1.000
_cell.angle_alpha   90.00
_cell.angle_beta   90.00
_cell.angle_gamma   90.00
#
_symmetry.space_group_name_H-M   'P 1'
#
loop_
_entity.id
_entity.type
_entity.pdbx_description
1 polymer ?
#
loop_
_entity_poly.entity_id
_entity_poly.type
_entity_poly.pdbx_seq_one_letter_code
_entity_poly.pdbx_strand_id
1 'polypeptide(L)'
;MPLPPKTPFEKWKDTIDTSGKNPAWHSYDAVIKSTVDKYNTHLKSAPGFTALDWKLVKAMVWTETGAPSDSWATQPMQIGDVSDPGLAALLGGKEGGDLIMPSDIASSLTFQNVRTDPVKNIQAGVGYLLMKAANYDYVNVEDLTDPVHDYKVVPGDSLDRIARQNGSTLGELYWLNPGLHTLKIGQTVKIRKAKMMKTITGFKSLDNTTVARLYNSGDKRYAEKLAYCLGKIK
;
A
#
# COMPACT_ATOMS: atom_id res chain seq x y z
N MET A 1 38.07 11.37 -34.33
CA MET A 1 36.81 10.59 -34.45
C MET A 1 35.76 11.24 -33.56
N PRO A 2 34.51 11.43 -34.02
CA PRO A 2 33.43 11.90 -33.14
C PRO A 2 33.08 10.83 -32.11
N LEU A 3 32.70 11.26 -30.90
CA LEU A 3 32.24 10.36 -29.83
C LEU A 3 30.94 9.66 -30.24
N PRO A 4 30.72 8.40 -29.84
CA PRO A 4 29.47 7.71 -30.09
C PRO A 4 28.30 8.43 -29.40
N PRO A 5 27.08 8.34 -29.95
CA PRO A 5 25.90 8.98 -29.36
C PRO A 5 25.55 8.35 -28.01
N LYS A 6 25.16 9.19 -27.04
CA LYS A 6 24.73 8.75 -25.71
C LYS A 6 23.46 7.89 -25.78
N THR A 7 23.46 6.80 -25.01
CA THR A 7 22.30 5.94 -24.76
C THR A 7 21.18 6.70 -24.01
N PRO A 8 19.92 6.22 -24.04
CA PRO A 8 18.84 6.84 -23.25
C PRO A 8 19.15 6.94 -21.76
N PHE A 9 19.84 5.93 -21.20
CA PHE A 9 20.22 5.91 -19.80
C PHE A 9 21.32 6.94 -19.47
N GLU A 10 22.30 7.14 -20.35
CA GLU A 10 23.31 8.19 -20.17
C GLU A 10 22.71 9.59 -20.27
N LYS A 11 21.78 9.81 -21.21
CA LYS A 11 21.03 11.07 -21.29
C LYS A 11 20.22 11.32 -20.02
N TRP A 12 19.59 10.28 -19.47
CA TRP A 12 18.89 10.38 -18.19
C TRP A 12 19.85 10.73 -17.03
N LYS A 13 21.05 10.13 -16.97
CA LYS A 13 22.08 10.48 -15.97
C LYS A 13 22.50 11.94 -16.08
N ASP A 14 22.73 12.44 -17.29
CA ASP A 14 23.06 13.86 -17.52
C ASP A 14 21.99 14.77 -16.91
N THR A 15 20.71 14.43 -17.08
CA THR A 15 19.59 15.17 -16.49
C THR A 15 19.65 15.17 -14.96
N ILE A 16 19.86 14.01 -14.33
CA ILE A 16 20.01 13.90 -12.88
C ILE A 16 21.24 14.69 -12.36
N ASP A 17 22.33 14.74 -13.13
CA ASP A 17 23.55 15.47 -12.74
C ASP A 17 23.34 16.99 -12.66
N THR A 18 22.30 17.52 -13.30
CA THR A 18 21.92 18.94 -13.16
C THR A 18 21.25 19.27 -11.83
N SER A 19 20.80 18.26 -11.07
CA SER A 19 19.93 18.43 -9.89
C SER A 19 20.52 19.36 -8.83
N GLY A 20 21.81 19.24 -8.52
CA GLY A 20 22.46 20.07 -7.50
C GLY A 20 22.57 21.55 -7.84
N LYS A 21 22.32 21.93 -9.10
CA LYS A 21 22.36 23.33 -9.59
C LYS A 21 20.97 23.89 -9.90
N ASN A 22 19.92 23.06 -9.83
CA ASN A 22 18.57 23.45 -10.20
C ASN A 22 17.61 23.19 -9.01
N PRO A 23 17.13 24.26 -8.33
CA PRO A 23 16.30 24.13 -7.14
C PRO A 23 14.95 23.43 -7.40
N ALA A 24 14.49 23.36 -8.65
CA ALA A 24 13.25 22.65 -9.00
C ALA A 24 13.29 21.17 -8.61
N TRP A 25 14.47 20.52 -8.61
CA TRP A 25 14.63 19.13 -8.16
C TRP A 25 14.39 18.91 -6.65
N HIS A 26 14.23 19.99 -5.90
CA HIS A 26 14.05 19.98 -4.45
C HIS A 26 12.70 20.59 -4.03
N SER A 27 11.84 20.97 -5.00
CA SER A 27 10.56 21.63 -4.74
C SER A 27 9.61 20.82 -3.86
N TYR A 28 9.77 19.49 -3.85
CA TYR A 28 8.94 18.57 -3.09
C TYR A 28 9.58 18.02 -1.82
N ASP A 29 10.78 18.44 -1.43
CA ASP A 29 11.49 17.87 -0.27
C ASP A 29 10.69 17.95 1.03
N ALA A 30 10.05 19.09 1.30
CA ALA A 30 9.22 19.27 2.50
C ALA A 30 7.98 18.37 2.49
N VAL A 31 7.34 18.23 1.32
CA VAL A 31 6.16 17.36 1.14
C VAL A 31 6.54 15.90 1.27
N ILE A 32 7.65 15.47 0.68
CA ILE A 32 8.16 14.10 0.75
C ILE A 32 8.46 13.74 2.21
N LYS A 33 9.23 14.58 2.92
CA LYS A 33 9.59 14.36 4.33
C LYS A 33 8.34 14.25 5.21
N SER A 34 7.45 15.25 5.14
CA SER A 34 6.23 15.23 5.95
C SER A 34 5.29 14.07 5.63
N THR A 35 5.19 13.66 4.36
CA THR A 35 4.42 12.48 3.95
C THR A 35 5.02 11.22 4.56
N VAL A 36 6.32 11.02 4.41
CA VAL A 36 7.05 9.86 4.95
C VAL A 36 6.93 9.79 6.47
N ASP A 37 7.06 10.93 7.17
CA ASP A 37 6.91 11.00 8.63
C ASP A 37 5.50 10.58 9.08
N LYS A 38 4.45 10.98 8.35
CA LYS A 38 3.07 10.57 8.64
C LYS A 38 2.89 9.06 8.48
N TYR A 39 3.36 8.48 7.38
CA TYR A 39 3.29 7.02 7.17
C TYR A 39 4.12 6.26 8.22
N ASN A 40 5.35 6.72 8.50
CA ASN A 40 6.21 6.12 9.53
C ASN A 40 5.55 6.16 10.91
N THR A 41 4.90 7.28 11.25
CA THR A 41 4.17 7.43 12.52
C THR A 41 2.97 6.49 12.61
N HIS A 42 2.20 6.39 11.54
CA HIS A 42 1.01 5.52 11.44
C HIS A 42 1.39 4.03 11.52
N LEU A 43 2.46 3.63 10.85
CA LEU A 43 2.85 2.22 10.71
C LEU A 43 3.90 1.74 11.74
N LYS A 44 4.37 2.60 12.65
CA LYS A 44 5.46 2.27 13.59
C LYS A 44 5.22 1.00 14.44
N SER A 45 3.96 0.67 14.71
CA SER A 45 3.59 -0.50 15.51
C SER A 45 3.16 -1.70 14.66
N ALA A 46 3.15 -1.56 13.33
CA ALA A 46 2.79 -2.65 12.44
C ALA A 46 3.92 -3.71 12.46
N PRO A 47 3.58 -5.02 12.50
CA PRO A 47 4.57 -6.09 12.55
C PRO A 47 5.58 -5.98 11.40
N GLY A 48 6.88 -6.08 11.72
CA GLY A 48 7.96 -6.06 10.73
C GLY A 48 8.15 -4.73 9.99
N PHE A 49 7.48 -3.65 10.39
CA PHE A 49 7.67 -2.34 9.74
C PHE A 49 9.03 -1.74 10.09
N THR A 50 9.73 -1.27 9.06
CA THR A 50 10.94 -0.45 9.18
C THR A 50 10.64 0.93 8.60
N ALA A 51 11.06 1.99 9.31
CA ALA A 51 10.82 3.35 8.87
C ALA A 51 11.32 3.59 7.44
N LEU A 52 10.45 4.13 6.59
CA LEU A 52 10.76 4.52 5.23
C LEU A 52 11.71 5.72 5.23
N ASP A 53 12.79 5.64 4.47
CA ASP A 53 13.70 6.76 4.24
C ASP A 53 13.11 7.71 3.18
N TRP A 54 12.98 8.99 3.54
CA TRP A 54 12.48 10.01 2.63
C TRP A 54 13.38 10.21 1.40
N LYS A 55 14.67 9.88 1.49
CA LYS A 55 15.59 9.92 0.35
C LYS A 55 15.25 8.87 -0.71
N LEU A 56 14.75 7.70 -0.29
CA LEU A 56 14.26 6.68 -1.21
C LEU A 56 13.04 7.19 -2.00
N VAL A 57 12.09 7.83 -1.32
CA VAL A 57 10.92 8.43 -1.99
C VAL A 57 11.33 9.55 -2.94
N LYS A 58 12.29 10.41 -2.54
CA LYS A 58 12.84 11.42 -3.44
C LYS A 58 13.53 10.80 -4.65
N ALA A 59 14.27 9.72 -4.48
CA ALA A 59 14.89 8.99 -5.58
C ALA A 59 13.85 8.39 -6.53
N MET A 60 12.71 7.89 -6.02
CA MET A 60 11.58 7.47 -6.85
C MET A 60 11.02 8.64 -7.65
N VAL A 61 10.68 9.75 -7.01
CA VAL A 61 10.17 10.97 -7.70
C VAL A 61 11.12 11.43 -8.81
N TRP A 62 12.43 11.42 -8.57
CA TRP A 62 13.45 11.76 -9.58
C TRP A 62 13.52 10.73 -10.73
N THR A 63 13.25 9.46 -10.43
CA THR A 63 13.28 8.36 -11.41
C THR A 63 12.04 8.37 -12.30
N GLU A 64 10.87 8.65 -11.73
CA GLU A 64 9.58 8.65 -12.42
C GLU A 64 9.41 9.83 -13.39
N THR A 65 9.74 11.05 -12.94
CA THR A 65 9.48 12.26 -13.73
C THR A 65 10.71 13.15 -13.86
N GLY A 66 11.32 13.52 -12.73
CA GLY A 66 12.36 14.53 -12.68
C GLY A 66 11.86 15.95 -13.03
N ALA A 67 12.55 16.97 -12.52
CA ALA A 67 12.09 18.36 -12.62
C ALA A 67 11.81 18.90 -14.05
N PRO A 68 12.50 18.44 -15.10
CA PRO A 68 12.21 18.89 -16.48
C PRO A 68 10.94 18.30 -17.11
N SER A 69 10.31 17.30 -16.51
CA SER A 69 9.10 16.68 -17.06
C SER A 69 7.86 17.52 -16.76
N ASP A 70 6.94 17.65 -17.72
CA ASP A 70 5.65 18.32 -17.50
C ASP A 70 4.85 17.66 -16.38
N SER A 71 4.97 16.34 -16.24
CA SER A 71 4.33 15.59 -15.15
C SER A 71 4.91 15.92 -13.76
N TRP A 72 6.04 16.61 -13.66
CA TRP A 72 6.59 17.06 -12.38
C TRP A 72 5.57 17.93 -11.62
N ALA A 73 4.80 18.74 -12.33
CA ALA A 73 3.85 19.68 -11.74
C ALA A 73 2.52 19.04 -11.32
N THR A 74 2.24 17.80 -11.73
CA THR A 74 0.94 17.14 -11.51
C THR A 74 1.06 15.74 -10.94
N GLN A 75 1.89 14.89 -11.53
CA GLN A 75 2.04 13.46 -11.21
C GLN A 75 3.52 13.05 -11.02
N PRO A 76 4.25 13.63 -10.06
CA PRO A 76 5.68 13.38 -9.87
C PRO A 76 6.05 11.91 -9.56
N MET A 77 5.13 11.11 -9.00
CA MET A 77 5.30 9.67 -8.76
C MET A 77 4.52 8.78 -9.75
N GLN A 78 3.93 9.37 -10.80
CA GLN A 78 3.23 8.70 -11.91
C GLN A 78 2.06 7.78 -11.50
N ILE A 79 1.59 7.85 -10.25
CA ILE A 79 0.43 7.06 -9.85
C ILE A 79 -0.87 7.65 -10.41
N GLY A 80 -1.76 6.76 -10.83
CA GLY A 80 -3.11 7.10 -11.24
C GLY A 80 -3.28 7.36 -12.73
N ASP A 81 -2.31 7.05 -13.56
CA ASP A 81 -2.53 7.03 -15.02
C ASP A 81 -3.75 6.18 -15.38
N VAL A 82 -4.46 6.55 -16.44
CA VAL A 82 -5.79 5.97 -16.76
C VAL A 82 -5.73 4.45 -17.00
N SER A 83 -4.57 3.94 -17.41
CA SER A 83 -4.29 2.50 -17.55
C SER A 83 -3.66 1.83 -16.32
N ASP A 84 -3.35 2.58 -15.27
CA ASP A 84 -2.69 2.10 -14.06
C ASP A 84 -3.71 1.67 -12.98
N PRO A 85 -3.78 0.37 -12.62
CA PRO A 85 -4.67 -0.10 -11.57
C PRO A 85 -4.24 0.36 -10.16
N GLY A 86 -3.04 0.92 -9.99
CA GLY A 86 -2.45 1.21 -8.69
C GLY A 86 -3.26 2.16 -7.81
N LEU A 87 -3.81 3.23 -8.39
CA LEU A 87 -4.66 4.15 -7.63
C LEU A 87 -6.00 3.51 -7.24
N ALA A 88 -6.58 2.70 -8.13
CA ALA A 88 -7.81 1.97 -7.84
C ALA A 88 -7.61 0.92 -6.75
N ALA A 89 -6.47 0.23 -6.76
CA ALA A 89 -6.06 -0.71 -5.74
C ALA A 89 -5.94 -0.02 -4.36
N LEU A 90 -5.26 1.13 -4.32
CA LEU A 90 -5.03 1.88 -3.09
C LEU A 90 -6.32 2.40 -2.46
N LEU A 91 -7.21 3.00 -3.27
CA LEU A 91 -8.44 3.63 -2.77
C LEU A 91 -9.63 2.66 -2.68
N GLY A 92 -9.54 1.48 -3.29
CA GLY A 92 -10.67 0.57 -3.45
C GLY A 92 -11.03 -0.27 -2.22
N GLY A 93 -10.29 -0.16 -1.10
CA GLY A 93 -10.57 -0.87 0.16
C GLY A 93 -10.43 -2.40 0.11
N LYS A 94 -9.89 -2.94 -0.99
CA LYS A 94 -9.74 -4.40 -1.19
C LYS A 94 -8.31 -4.87 -0.99
N GLU A 95 -7.31 -4.04 -1.31
CA GLU A 95 -5.90 -4.45 -1.31
C GLU A 95 -5.15 -4.07 -0.02
N GLY A 96 -5.80 -3.39 0.93
CA GLY A 96 -5.21 -3.02 2.22
C GLY A 96 -4.72 -1.58 2.29
N GLY A 97 -5.09 -0.71 1.33
CA GLY A 97 -4.78 0.71 1.39
C GLY A 97 -5.36 1.42 2.62
N ASP A 98 -6.52 0.96 3.10
CA ASP A 98 -7.17 1.41 4.34
C ASP A 98 -6.36 1.11 5.61
N LEU A 99 -5.55 0.06 5.59
CA LEU A 99 -4.63 -0.28 6.68
C LEU A 99 -3.33 0.52 6.61
N ILE A 100 -2.92 0.91 5.41
CA ILE A 100 -1.60 1.51 5.14
C ILE A 100 -1.62 3.03 5.25
N MET A 101 -2.70 3.67 4.82
CA MET A 101 -2.77 5.13 4.77
C MET A 101 -3.15 5.73 6.14
N PRO A 102 -2.44 6.77 6.60
CA PRO A 102 -2.90 7.64 7.68
C PRO A 102 -4.30 8.19 7.35
N SER A 103 -5.17 8.34 8.35
CA SER A 103 -6.57 8.71 8.13
C SER A 103 -6.77 10.09 7.48
N ASP A 104 -5.92 11.06 7.80
CA ASP A 104 -5.93 12.41 7.21
C ASP A 104 -5.51 12.38 5.73
N ILE A 105 -4.55 11.53 5.38
CA ILE A 105 -4.18 11.30 3.98
C ILE A 105 -5.33 10.59 3.27
N ALA A 106 -5.78 9.44 3.78
CA ALA A 106 -6.81 8.59 3.15
C ALA A 106 -8.10 9.37 2.85
N SER A 107 -8.59 10.17 3.80
CA SER A 107 -9.80 10.98 3.62
C SER A 107 -9.64 12.13 2.62
N SER A 108 -8.41 12.51 2.27
CA SER A 108 -8.12 13.62 1.38
C SER A 108 -7.84 13.22 -0.07
N LEU A 109 -7.67 11.92 -0.36
CA LEU A 109 -7.33 11.42 -1.69
C LEU A 109 -8.58 11.09 -2.52
N THR A 110 -8.58 11.51 -3.77
CA THR A 110 -9.57 11.12 -4.77
C THR A 110 -8.89 10.77 -6.09
N PHE A 111 -9.58 10.03 -6.95
CA PHE A 111 -9.08 9.72 -8.30
C PHE A 111 -8.75 10.97 -9.12
N GLN A 112 -9.45 12.08 -8.89
CA GLN A 112 -9.23 13.32 -9.62
C GLN A 112 -8.01 14.06 -9.07
N ASN A 113 -7.95 14.29 -7.76
CA ASN A 113 -6.91 15.15 -7.20
C ASN A 113 -5.52 14.51 -7.28
N VAL A 114 -5.40 13.18 -7.18
CA VAL A 114 -4.12 12.47 -7.31
C VAL A 114 -3.48 12.67 -8.69
N ARG A 115 -4.28 12.95 -9.74
CA ARG A 115 -3.80 13.17 -11.11
C ARG A 115 -3.41 14.62 -11.39
N THR A 116 -3.85 15.55 -10.56
CA THR A 116 -3.72 16.99 -10.84
C THR A 116 -2.95 17.75 -9.76
N ASP A 117 -2.80 17.17 -8.57
CA ASP A 117 -2.11 17.76 -7.43
C ASP A 117 -0.87 16.93 -7.07
N PRO A 118 0.35 17.50 -7.19
CA PRO A 118 1.58 16.76 -6.94
C PRO A 118 1.73 16.33 -5.48
N VAL A 119 1.13 17.03 -4.53
CA VAL A 119 1.12 16.63 -3.11
C VAL A 119 0.29 15.37 -2.94
N LYS A 120 -0.90 15.33 -3.54
CA LYS A 120 -1.79 14.16 -3.51
C LYS A 120 -1.16 12.98 -4.25
N ASN A 121 -0.47 13.24 -5.35
CA ASN A 121 0.26 12.23 -6.08
C ASN A 121 1.39 11.59 -5.25
N ILE A 122 2.19 12.40 -4.55
CA ILE A 122 3.25 11.88 -3.65
C ILE A 122 2.64 11.07 -2.50
N GLN A 123 1.59 11.59 -1.86
CA GLN A 123 0.89 10.91 -0.78
C GLN A 123 0.34 9.54 -1.20
N ALA A 124 -0.29 9.48 -2.38
CA ALA A 124 -0.81 8.25 -2.95
C ALA A 124 0.33 7.29 -3.39
N GLY A 125 1.39 7.81 -4.01
CA GLY A 125 2.52 6.99 -4.46
C GLY A 125 3.25 6.31 -3.30
N VAL A 126 3.48 7.03 -2.19
CA VAL A 126 4.04 6.44 -0.97
C VAL A 126 3.10 5.38 -0.38
N GLY A 127 1.80 5.66 -0.32
CA GLY A 127 0.81 4.70 0.16
C GLY A 127 0.76 3.42 -0.69
N TYR A 128 0.82 3.57 -2.01
CA TYR A 128 0.85 2.45 -2.93
C TYR A 128 2.10 1.60 -2.76
N LEU A 129 3.29 2.21 -2.69
CA LEU A 129 4.54 1.48 -2.42
C LEU A 129 4.43 0.63 -1.14
N LEU A 130 3.98 1.26 -0.05
CA LEU A 130 3.86 0.59 1.25
C LEU A 130 2.81 -0.52 1.24
N MET A 131 1.70 -0.33 0.52
CA MET A 131 0.67 -1.36 0.30
C MET A 131 1.23 -2.57 -0.46
N LYS A 132 2.06 -2.36 -1.48
CA LYS A 132 2.72 -3.45 -2.21
C LYS A 132 3.80 -4.14 -1.36
N ALA A 133 4.46 -3.40 -0.48
CA ALA A 133 5.48 -3.93 0.42
C ALA A 133 4.90 -4.75 1.56
N ALA A 134 3.72 -4.41 2.05
CA ALA A 134 3.05 -5.12 3.13
C ALA A 134 2.72 -6.57 2.78
N ASN A 135 2.74 -7.42 3.81
CA ASN A 135 2.19 -8.76 3.79
C ASN A 135 0.89 -8.74 4.60
N TYR A 136 -0.13 -9.41 4.08
CA TYR A 136 -1.46 -9.41 4.67
C TYR A 136 -1.91 -10.82 5.02
N ASP A 137 -2.72 -10.90 6.06
CA ASP A 137 -3.48 -12.11 6.40
C ASP A 137 -4.90 -11.70 6.84
N TYR A 138 -5.77 -12.68 7.02
CA TYR A 138 -7.13 -12.49 7.52
C TYR A 138 -7.26 -13.10 8.90
N VAL A 139 -7.54 -12.26 9.89
CA VAL A 139 -7.78 -12.69 11.27
C VAL A 139 -9.26 -12.68 11.58
N ASN A 140 -9.70 -13.69 12.36
CA ASN A 140 -11.05 -13.68 12.92
C ASN A 140 -11.10 -12.70 14.09
N VAL A 141 -11.99 -11.71 14.01
CA VAL A 141 -12.17 -10.70 15.05
C VAL A 141 -13.57 -10.83 15.60
N GLU A 142 -13.63 -11.26 16.87
CA GLU A 142 -14.84 -11.38 17.66
C GLU A 142 -15.43 -10.01 18.01
N ASP A 143 -16.76 -9.89 17.96
CA ASP A 143 -17.48 -8.76 18.52
C ASP A 143 -17.75 -9.02 19.99
N LEU A 144 -16.88 -8.51 20.86
CA LEU A 144 -17.00 -8.68 22.31
C LEU A 144 -18.22 -7.98 22.92
N THR A 145 -18.90 -7.11 22.16
CA THR A 145 -20.15 -6.48 22.61
C THR A 145 -21.38 -7.35 22.32
N ASP A 146 -21.24 -8.37 21.46
CA ASP A 146 -22.28 -9.35 21.16
C ASP A 146 -22.12 -10.57 22.10
N PRO A 147 -23.08 -10.85 23.00
CA PRO A 147 -22.98 -12.00 23.88
C PRO A 147 -23.12 -13.31 23.09
N VAL A 148 -22.38 -14.33 23.53
CA VAL A 148 -22.55 -15.69 22.99
C VAL A 148 -23.99 -16.16 23.25
N HIS A 149 -24.66 -16.61 22.21
CA HIS A 149 -26.04 -17.09 22.28
C HIS A 149 -26.19 -18.45 21.61
N ASP A 150 -27.31 -19.12 21.90
CA ASP A 150 -27.63 -20.45 21.41
C ASP A 150 -28.44 -20.35 20.11
N TYR A 151 -28.03 -21.11 19.10
CA TYR A 151 -28.75 -21.28 17.84
C TYR A 151 -29.14 -22.73 17.66
N LYS A 152 -30.41 -22.98 17.31
CA LYS A 152 -30.93 -24.32 17.06
C LYS A 152 -30.88 -24.63 15.58
N VAL A 153 -30.10 -25.63 15.21
CA VAL A 153 -29.88 -26.07 13.82
C VAL A 153 -31.21 -26.51 13.18
N VAL A 154 -31.52 -25.98 12.01
CA VAL A 154 -32.74 -26.28 11.26
C VAL A 154 -32.45 -27.06 9.96
N PRO A 155 -33.46 -27.73 9.37
CA PRO A 155 -33.29 -28.44 8.11
C PRO A 155 -32.69 -27.54 7.03
N GLY A 156 -31.67 -28.08 6.36
CA GLY A 156 -30.96 -27.39 5.30
C GLY A 156 -29.72 -26.65 5.76
N ASP A 157 -29.53 -26.32 7.03
CA ASP A 157 -28.36 -25.56 7.50
C ASP A 157 -27.01 -26.15 7.09
N SER A 158 -26.05 -25.26 6.91
CA SER A 158 -24.62 -25.58 6.89
C SER A 158 -23.91 -24.65 7.87
N LEU A 159 -22.73 -25.05 8.38
CA LEU A 159 -21.94 -24.22 9.30
C LEU A 159 -21.67 -22.82 8.73
N ASP A 160 -21.36 -22.78 7.43
CA ASP A 160 -21.12 -21.54 6.70
C ASP A 160 -22.39 -20.65 6.63
N ARG A 161 -23.55 -21.26 6.40
CA ARG A 161 -24.82 -20.52 6.37
C ARG A 161 -25.21 -20.01 7.73
N ILE A 162 -25.08 -20.82 8.78
CA ILE A 162 -25.32 -20.44 10.16
C ILE A 162 -24.42 -19.25 10.53
N ALA A 163 -23.12 -19.34 10.25
CA ALA A 163 -22.20 -18.23 10.52
C ALA A 163 -22.62 -16.95 9.78
N ARG A 164 -22.86 -17.02 8.47
CA ARG A 164 -23.25 -15.86 7.66
C ARG A 164 -24.57 -15.22 8.10
N GLN A 165 -25.60 -16.02 8.35
CA GLN A 165 -26.92 -15.53 8.76
C GLN A 165 -26.88 -14.82 10.11
N ASN A 166 -25.94 -15.19 10.98
CA ASN A 166 -25.78 -14.60 12.31
C ASN A 166 -24.65 -13.56 12.38
N GLY A 167 -24.11 -13.11 11.24
CA GLY A 167 -23.03 -12.10 11.21
C GLY A 167 -21.74 -12.57 11.90
N SER A 168 -21.44 -13.86 11.80
CA SER A 168 -20.29 -14.54 12.40
C SER A 168 -19.35 -15.09 11.32
N THR A 169 -18.27 -15.75 11.75
CA THR A 169 -17.35 -16.47 10.87
C THR A 169 -17.34 -17.96 11.19
N LEU A 170 -16.88 -18.77 10.24
CA LEU A 170 -16.65 -20.20 10.50
C LEU A 170 -15.61 -20.43 11.61
N GLY A 171 -14.56 -19.59 11.65
CA GLY A 171 -13.50 -19.70 12.67
C GLY A 171 -14.07 -19.49 14.07
N GLU A 172 -14.92 -18.47 14.23
CA GLU A 172 -15.61 -18.19 15.49
C GLU A 172 -16.55 -19.33 15.90
N LEU A 173 -17.32 -19.85 14.94
CA LEU A 173 -18.25 -20.94 15.18
C LEU A 173 -17.53 -22.22 15.66
N TYR A 174 -16.38 -22.57 15.08
CA TYR A 174 -15.58 -23.70 15.54
C TYR A 174 -14.93 -23.44 16.91
N TRP A 175 -14.47 -22.21 17.14
CA TRP A 175 -13.85 -21.84 18.41
C TRP A 175 -14.84 -21.96 19.59
N LEU A 176 -16.09 -21.51 19.40
CA LEU A 176 -17.13 -21.59 20.42
C LEU A 176 -17.71 -23.01 20.61
N ASN A 177 -17.52 -23.90 19.64
CA ASN A 177 -18.08 -25.25 19.65
C ASN A 177 -16.98 -26.29 19.42
N PRO A 178 -16.05 -26.47 20.38
CA PRO A 178 -14.97 -27.44 20.24
C PRO A 178 -15.53 -28.86 20.02
N GLY A 179 -15.06 -29.55 18.99
CA GLY A 179 -15.54 -30.88 18.59
C GLY A 179 -16.76 -30.88 17.66
N LEU A 180 -17.23 -29.71 17.20
CA LEU A 180 -18.27 -29.62 16.18
C LEU A 180 -17.71 -30.02 14.81
N HIS A 181 -18.00 -31.25 14.38
CA HIS A 181 -17.57 -31.76 13.06
C HIS A 181 -18.72 -31.94 12.08
N THR A 182 -19.93 -32.23 12.57
CA THR A 182 -21.14 -32.43 11.76
C THR A 182 -22.33 -31.76 12.43
N LEU A 183 -23.19 -31.12 11.65
CA LEU A 183 -24.44 -30.55 12.14
C LEU A 183 -25.54 -31.62 12.19
N LYS A 184 -26.27 -31.66 13.31
CA LYS A 184 -27.51 -32.44 13.44
C LYS A 184 -28.70 -31.50 13.59
N ILE A 185 -29.78 -31.77 12.87
CA ILE A 185 -31.02 -30.99 13.02
C ILE A 185 -31.47 -31.03 14.48
N GLY A 186 -31.81 -29.86 15.02
CA GLY A 186 -32.21 -29.68 16.42
C GLY A 186 -31.06 -29.55 17.42
N GLN A 187 -29.81 -29.76 17.00
CA GLN A 187 -28.63 -29.49 17.82
C GLN A 187 -28.54 -27.99 18.15
N THR A 188 -28.10 -27.67 19.36
CA THR A 188 -27.77 -26.30 19.74
C THR A 188 -26.28 -26.04 19.48
N VAL A 189 -25.98 -24.92 18.83
CA VAL A 189 -24.61 -24.42 18.63
C VAL A 189 -24.48 -23.01 19.23
N LYS A 190 -23.32 -22.72 19.82
CA LYS A 190 -22.95 -21.41 20.35
C LYS A 190 -22.53 -20.49 19.21
N ILE A 191 -23.05 -19.27 19.17
CA ILE A 191 -22.73 -18.28 18.15
C ILE A 191 -22.44 -16.94 18.82
N ARG A 192 -21.52 -16.18 18.20
CA ARG A 192 -21.24 -14.77 18.49
C ARG A 192 -20.90 -14.08 17.18
N LYS A 193 -21.24 -12.80 17.03
CA LYS A 193 -20.82 -12.01 15.88
C LYS A 193 -19.30 -11.93 15.80
N ALA A 194 -18.80 -12.07 14.59
CA ALA A 194 -17.38 -11.98 14.29
C ALA A 194 -17.21 -11.65 12.82
N LYS A 195 -16.07 -11.04 12.48
CA LYS A 195 -15.72 -10.72 11.10
C LYS A 195 -14.29 -11.10 10.81
N MET A 196 -14.06 -11.59 9.59
CA MET A 196 -12.71 -11.70 9.07
C MET A 196 -12.21 -10.30 8.72
N MET A 197 -11.15 -9.85 9.37
CA MET A 197 -10.50 -8.59 9.07
C MET A 197 -9.14 -8.84 8.44
N LYS A 198 -8.83 -8.09 7.37
CA LYS A 198 -7.47 -8.03 6.86
C LYS A 198 -6.58 -7.34 7.88
N THR A 199 -5.40 -7.88 8.11
CA THR A 199 -4.37 -7.29 8.98
C THR A 199 -3.00 -7.31 8.30
N ILE A 200 -2.09 -6.48 8.78
CA ILE A 200 -0.70 -6.45 8.35
C ILE A 200 0.09 -7.45 9.21
N THR A 201 0.77 -8.40 8.56
CA THR A 201 1.60 -9.42 9.22
C THR A 201 3.09 -9.21 9.05
N GLY A 202 3.50 -8.28 8.19
CA GLY A 202 4.90 -8.01 7.91
C GLY A 202 5.09 -7.01 6.78
N PHE A 203 6.33 -6.64 6.52
CA PHE A 203 6.75 -5.87 5.35
C PHE A 203 7.93 -6.53 4.66
N LYS A 204 7.98 -6.41 3.33
CA LYS A 204 9.19 -6.70 2.54
C LYS A 204 10.23 -5.60 2.78
N SER A 205 11.52 -5.91 2.57
CA SER A 205 12.56 -4.89 2.56
C SER A 205 12.29 -3.83 1.50
N LEU A 206 12.64 -2.58 1.77
CA LEU A 206 12.54 -1.47 0.81
C LEU A 206 13.91 -1.12 0.21
N ASP A 207 14.67 -2.15 -0.17
CA ASP A 207 15.87 -1.97 -0.99
C ASP A 207 15.50 -1.65 -2.46
N ASN A 208 16.47 -1.12 -3.21
CA ASN A 208 16.26 -0.66 -4.59
C ASN A 208 15.69 -1.75 -5.52
N THR A 209 16.10 -3.01 -5.34
CA THR A 209 15.63 -4.13 -6.16
C THR A 209 14.17 -4.47 -5.84
N THR A 210 13.81 -4.46 -4.56
CA THR A 210 12.43 -4.71 -4.14
C THR A 210 11.51 -3.57 -4.54
N VAL A 211 11.91 -2.30 -4.34
CA VAL A 211 11.14 -1.14 -4.81
C VAL A 211 10.91 -1.20 -6.31
N ALA A 212 11.95 -1.50 -7.10
CA ALA A 212 11.82 -1.71 -8.54
C ALA A 212 10.78 -2.81 -8.84
N ARG A 213 10.82 -3.96 -8.17
CA ARG A 213 9.84 -5.03 -8.41
C ARG A 213 8.40 -4.62 -8.02
N LEU A 214 8.24 -3.80 -6.98
CA LEU A 214 6.93 -3.46 -6.43
C LEU A 214 6.24 -2.30 -7.14
N TYR A 215 7.01 -1.35 -7.66
CA TYR A 215 6.49 -0.06 -8.14
C TYR A 215 6.64 0.15 -9.66
N ASN A 216 7.69 -0.40 -10.27
CA ASN A 216 8.00 -0.20 -11.69
C ASN A 216 7.08 -1.02 -12.61
N SER A 217 6.70 -0.43 -13.75
CA SER A 217 5.85 -1.06 -14.77
C SER A 217 6.59 -1.60 -16.00
N GLY A 218 7.93 -1.46 -16.09
CA GLY A 218 8.69 -2.06 -17.19
C GLY A 218 10.15 -1.64 -17.39
N ASP A 219 10.65 -0.64 -16.65
CA ASP A 219 12.04 -0.20 -16.77
C ASP A 219 13.02 -1.20 -16.13
N LYS A 220 13.73 -1.98 -16.96
CA LYS A 220 14.71 -2.96 -16.49
C LYS A 220 15.87 -2.34 -15.67
N ARG A 221 16.08 -1.03 -15.76
CA ARG A 221 17.13 -0.28 -15.05
C ARG A 221 16.61 0.49 -13.84
N TYR A 222 15.35 0.32 -13.45
CA TYR A 222 14.76 1.09 -12.35
C TYR A 222 15.59 1.04 -11.05
N ALA A 223 16.05 -0.14 -10.64
CA ALA A 223 16.91 -0.27 -9.46
C ALA A 223 18.27 0.46 -9.62
N GLU A 224 18.84 0.45 -10.82
CA GLU A 224 20.08 1.17 -11.14
C GLU A 224 19.84 2.69 -11.10
N LYS A 225 18.69 3.16 -11.57
CA LYS A 225 18.27 4.56 -11.50
C LYS A 225 18.08 5.02 -10.05
N LEU A 226 17.40 4.23 -9.21
CA LEU A 226 17.28 4.53 -7.78
C LEU A 226 18.65 4.67 -7.12
N ALA A 227 19.56 3.72 -7.36
CA ALA A 227 20.91 3.77 -6.83
C ALA A 227 21.65 5.04 -7.28
N TYR A 228 21.53 5.41 -8.56
CA TYR A 228 22.13 6.62 -9.10
C TYR A 228 21.58 7.89 -8.43
N CYS A 229 20.26 8.01 -8.32
CA CYS A 229 19.59 9.14 -7.66
C CYS A 229 20.01 9.25 -6.18
N LEU A 230 20.01 8.14 -5.44
CA LEU A 230 20.42 8.10 -4.04
C LEU A 230 21.87 8.59 -3.84
N GLY A 231 22.78 8.25 -4.76
CA GLY A 231 24.16 8.74 -4.73
C GLY A 231 24.30 10.26 -4.96
N LYS A 232 23.25 10.94 -5.43
CA LYS A 232 23.22 12.39 -5.68
C LYS A 232 22.45 13.17 -4.62
N ILE A 233 21.53 12.52 -3.92
CA ILE A 233 20.71 13.12 -2.87
C ILE A 233 21.54 13.25 -1.58
N LYS A 234 21.71 14.48 -1.10
CA LYS A 234 22.39 14.78 0.17
C LYS A 234 21.46 14.73 1.36
#